data_AF-A0A2T1GI48-F1
#
_entry.id   AF-A0A2T1GI48-F1
#
_cell.length_a   1.000
_cell.length_b   1.000
_cell.length_c   1.000
_cell.angle_alpha   90.00
_cell.angle_beta   90.00
_cell.angle_gamma   90.00
#
_symmetry.space_group_name_H-M   'P 1'
#
loop_
_entity.id
_entity.type
_entity.pdbx_description
1 polymer ?
#
loop_
_entity_poly.entity_id
_entity_poly.type
_entity_poly.pdbx_seq_one_letter_code
_entity_poly.pdbx_strand_id
1 'polypeptide(L)'
;MKHYHWSAIAVSALSILSNLAFSALPSAALEHKELEKMTDRCSGDVIIVPTYNAPLTTDGSLYLKRDRSGNTDFSDYLRVDDRQIRWYCKSNSSYSALDPGAWRIKLGTILSPVQVKVAIVKDGWFAERSRCPAGTSHIRARLGTDRLLRIVCYK
;
A
#
# COMPACT_ATOMS: atom_id res chain seq x y z
N MET A 1 18.35 -78.54 7.25
CA MET A 1 19.10 -79.06 6.08
C MET A 1 18.14 -79.39 4.96
N LYS A 2 18.12 -78.58 3.89
CA LYS A 2 18.05 -78.97 2.47
C LYS A 2 17.78 -77.70 1.65
N HIS A 3 18.71 -77.42 0.76
CA HIS A 3 18.72 -76.30 -0.17
C HIS A 3 17.71 -76.50 -1.30
N TYR A 4 17.08 -75.42 -1.75
CA TYR A 4 16.64 -75.29 -3.14
C TYR A 4 16.98 -73.87 -3.64
N HIS A 5 17.82 -73.85 -4.67
CA HIS A 5 18.02 -72.74 -5.61
C HIS A 5 16.70 -72.43 -6.35
N TRP A 6 16.56 -71.25 -6.95
CA TRP A 6 16.45 -71.05 -8.41
C TRP A 6 16.05 -69.60 -8.75
N SER A 7 16.99 -68.95 -9.45
CA SER A 7 16.88 -67.96 -10.53
C SER A 7 16.10 -66.64 -10.41
N ALA A 8 16.83 -65.61 -10.82
CA ALA A 8 16.44 -64.24 -11.09
C ALA A 8 15.55 -64.09 -12.33
N ILE A 9 14.71 -63.05 -12.33
CA ILE A 9 14.25 -62.36 -13.54
C ILE A 9 14.37 -60.86 -13.28
N ALA A 10 15.34 -60.22 -13.93
CA ALA A 10 15.45 -58.78 -14.02
C ALA A 10 14.40 -58.28 -15.02
N VAL A 11 13.50 -57.40 -14.57
CA VAL A 11 12.60 -56.67 -15.47
C VAL A 11 13.08 -55.22 -15.50
N SER A 12 13.77 -54.89 -16.59
CA SER A 12 14.18 -53.52 -16.91
C SER A 12 12.94 -52.69 -17.25
N ALA A 13 12.56 -51.78 -16.36
CA ALA A 13 11.53 -50.80 -16.63
C ALA A 13 12.12 -49.64 -17.46
N LEU A 14 11.62 -49.47 -18.70
CA LEU A 14 11.90 -48.32 -19.56
C LEU A 14 11.45 -47.02 -18.88
N SER A 15 12.38 -46.11 -18.63
CA SER A 15 12.12 -44.74 -18.24
C SER A 15 11.81 -43.89 -19.49
N ILE A 16 10.54 -43.58 -19.70
CA ILE A 16 10.10 -42.61 -20.71
C ILE A 16 10.34 -41.20 -20.14
N LEU A 17 11.35 -40.51 -20.65
CA LEU A 17 11.61 -39.09 -20.37
C LEU A 17 10.59 -38.24 -21.14
N SER A 18 9.55 -37.78 -20.46
CA SER A 18 8.63 -36.76 -20.98
C SER A 18 9.28 -35.38 -20.86
N ASN A 19 9.94 -34.92 -21.93
CA ASN A 19 10.37 -33.52 -22.05
C ASN A 19 9.14 -32.62 -22.27
N LEU A 20 8.53 -32.16 -21.18
CA LEU A 20 7.58 -31.05 -21.22
C LEU A 20 8.36 -29.76 -21.48
N ALA A 21 8.47 -29.37 -22.75
CA ALA A 21 8.92 -28.04 -23.13
C ALA A 21 7.83 -27.03 -22.71
N PHE A 22 7.94 -26.51 -21.49
CA PHE A 22 7.20 -25.32 -21.06
C PHE A 22 7.75 -24.14 -21.85
N SER A 23 7.08 -23.78 -22.95
CA SER A 23 7.25 -22.49 -23.59
C SER A 23 6.72 -21.41 -22.64
N ALA A 24 7.61 -20.84 -21.82
CA ALA A 24 7.31 -19.66 -21.02
C ALA A 24 6.96 -18.52 -21.98
N LEU A 25 5.67 -18.16 -22.05
CA LEU A 25 5.30 -16.91 -22.70
C LEU A 25 6.02 -15.77 -21.97
N PRO A 26 6.67 -14.84 -22.70
CA PRO A 26 7.21 -13.65 -22.08
C PRO A 26 6.02 -12.85 -21.52
N SER A 27 5.83 -12.95 -20.20
CA SER A 27 4.95 -12.05 -19.47
C SER A 27 5.56 -10.66 -19.64
N ALA A 28 4.97 -9.85 -20.52
CA ALA A 28 5.35 -8.45 -20.68
C ALA A 28 5.18 -7.78 -19.32
N ALA A 29 6.28 -7.66 -18.57
CA ALA A 29 6.29 -6.97 -17.30
C ALA A 29 5.91 -5.51 -17.60
N LEU A 30 4.83 -5.04 -17.00
CA LEU A 30 4.40 -3.66 -17.13
C LEU A 30 5.47 -2.78 -16.48
N GLU A 31 6.32 -2.18 -17.32
CA GLU A 31 7.45 -1.37 -16.88
C GLU A 31 6.92 -0.05 -16.33
N HIS A 32 6.88 0.07 -15.00
CA HIS A 32 6.48 1.30 -14.33
C HIS A 32 7.69 2.22 -14.23
N LYS A 33 7.63 3.36 -14.92
CA LYS A 33 8.72 4.33 -14.85
C LYS A 33 8.56 5.19 -13.59
N GLU A 34 9.53 5.12 -12.69
CA GLU A 34 9.58 5.99 -11.52
C GLU A 34 9.71 7.46 -11.95
N LEU A 35 8.85 8.32 -11.40
CA LEU A 35 8.82 9.75 -11.68
C LEU A 35 9.37 10.56 -10.51
N GLU A 36 8.94 10.26 -9.29
CA GLU A 36 9.28 11.05 -8.09
C GLU A 36 9.13 10.21 -6.82
N LYS A 37 9.93 10.56 -5.79
CA LYS A 37 9.74 10.09 -4.41
C LYS A 37 9.37 11.26 -3.53
N MET A 38 8.28 11.12 -2.79
CA MET A 38 7.79 12.10 -1.83
C MET A 38 7.86 11.54 -0.42
N THR A 39 8.03 12.43 0.55
CA THR A 39 7.95 12.09 1.97
C THR A 39 6.95 12.99 2.69
N ASP A 40 6.16 12.38 3.56
CA ASP A 40 5.18 13.05 4.40
C ASP A 40 5.25 12.50 5.83
N ARG A 41 4.74 13.24 6.81
CA ARG A 41 4.77 12.82 8.22
C ARG A 41 3.47 12.14 8.61
N CYS A 42 3.55 10.92 9.14
CA CYS A 42 2.44 10.26 9.80
C CYS A 42 2.93 9.36 10.94
N SER A 43 2.45 9.65 12.15
CA SER A 43 2.88 8.97 13.38
C SER A 43 2.30 7.56 13.54
N GLY A 44 1.19 7.24 12.87
CA GLY A 44 0.53 5.95 12.96
C GLY A 44 0.26 5.30 11.61
N ASP A 45 -0.87 4.61 11.52
CA ASP A 45 -1.28 3.85 10.33
C ASP A 45 -1.69 4.79 9.20
N VAL A 46 -1.58 4.32 7.96
CA VAL A 46 -1.96 5.10 6.77
C VAL A 46 -2.93 4.32 5.91
N ILE A 47 -3.95 5.00 5.39
CA ILE A 47 -4.79 4.52 4.29
C ILE A 47 -4.59 5.45 3.10
N ILE A 48 -4.29 4.91 1.92
CA ILE A 48 -4.23 5.66 0.67
C ILE A 48 -5.37 5.18 -0.23
N VAL A 49 -6.18 6.12 -0.71
CA VAL A 49 -7.35 5.81 -1.55
C VAL A 49 -7.02 6.08 -3.03
N PRO A 50 -7.57 5.30 -3.97
CA PRO A 50 -7.25 5.44 -5.39
C PRO A 50 -7.73 6.76 -6.03
N THR A 51 -8.82 7.33 -5.50
CA THR A 51 -9.43 8.57 -6.00
C THR A 51 -9.42 9.66 -4.92
N TYR A 52 -9.09 10.89 -5.29
CA TYR A 52 -8.77 11.98 -4.35
C TYR A 52 -9.88 12.35 -3.32
N ASN A 53 -11.15 12.17 -3.68
CA ASN A 53 -12.29 12.47 -2.79
C ASN A 53 -13.00 11.20 -2.28
N ALA A 54 -12.39 10.03 -2.47
CA ALA A 54 -13.00 8.77 -2.06
C ALA A 54 -13.00 8.62 -0.53
N PRO A 55 -14.01 7.96 0.06
CA PRO A 55 -14.04 7.68 1.49
C PRO A 55 -12.94 6.71 1.92
N LEU A 56 -12.64 6.68 3.22
CA LEU A 56 -11.69 5.75 3.86
C LEU A 56 -11.96 4.26 3.58
N THR A 57 -13.21 3.91 3.28
CA THR A 57 -13.68 2.53 3.07
C THR A 57 -13.70 2.13 1.59
N THR A 58 -13.00 2.87 0.73
CA THR A 58 -12.99 2.60 -0.72
C THR A 58 -12.26 1.30 -1.03
N ASP A 59 -12.87 0.43 -1.83
CA ASP A 59 -12.24 -0.81 -2.28
C ASP A 59 -10.97 -0.52 -3.10
N GLY A 60 -9.97 -1.39 -2.97
CA GLY A 60 -8.66 -1.18 -3.57
C GLY A 60 -7.80 -0.14 -2.86
N SER A 61 -8.24 0.41 -1.72
CA SER A 61 -7.38 1.25 -0.88
C SER A 61 -6.20 0.46 -0.32
N LEU A 62 -5.09 1.16 -0.15
CA LEU A 62 -3.85 0.63 0.38
C LEU A 62 -3.75 0.97 1.86
N TYR A 63 -3.65 -0.05 2.71
CA TYR A 63 -3.46 0.10 4.15
C TYR A 63 -2.01 -0.21 4.54
N LEU A 64 -1.35 0.75 5.21
CA LEU A 64 0.00 0.60 5.75
C LEU A 64 -0.05 0.64 7.27
N LYS A 65 0.51 -0.40 7.87
CA LYS A 65 0.70 -0.51 9.32
C LYS A 65 2.12 -0.96 9.61
N ARG A 66 2.85 -0.17 10.39
CA ARG A 66 4.21 -0.51 10.81
C ARG A 66 4.19 -1.85 11.55
N ASP A 67 5.15 -2.70 11.22
CA ASP A 67 5.42 -3.94 11.93
C ASP A 67 6.15 -3.67 13.26
N ARG A 68 6.61 -4.74 13.92
CA ARG A 68 7.37 -4.62 15.18
C ARG A 68 8.72 -3.92 15.01
N SER A 69 9.28 -3.89 13.80
CA SER A 69 10.51 -3.14 13.49
C SER A 69 10.25 -1.65 13.29
N GLY A 70 8.98 -1.22 13.23
CA GLY A 70 8.60 0.15 12.96
C GLY A 70 8.57 0.51 11.48
N ASN A 71 8.58 -0.48 10.57
CA ASN A 71 8.57 -0.26 9.13
C ASN A 71 7.41 -0.98 8.44
N THR A 72 7.16 -0.64 7.18
CA THR A 72 6.48 -1.52 6.23
C THR A 72 7.36 -1.72 5.01
N ASP A 73 7.19 -2.86 4.35
CA ASP A 73 7.65 -3.02 2.97
C ASP A 73 6.90 -2.05 2.06
N PHE A 74 7.44 -1.85 0.85
CA PHE A 74 6.68 -1.18 -0.19
C PHE A 74 5.49 -2.03 -0.59
N SER A 75 4.31 -1.40 -0.62
CA SER A 75 3.09 -1.97 -1.16
C SER A 75 3.25 -2.49 -2.60
N ASP A 76 2.25 -3.22 -3.07
CA ASP A 76 1.99 -3.36 -4.50
C ASP A 76 1.65 -2.00 -5.14
N TYR A 77 1.61 -1.97 -6.47
CA TYR A 77 1.20 -0.79 -7.22
C TYR A 77 -0.28 -0.50 -6.98
N LEU A 78 -0.57 0.68 -6.44
CA LEU A 78 -1.91 1.24 -6.39
C LEU A 78 -2.11 2.12 -7.62
N ARG A 79 -3.08 1.78 -8.46
CA ARG A 79 -3.54 2.67 -9.54
C ARG A 79 -4.24 3.88 -8.92
N VAL A 80 -3.92 5.07 -9.42
CA VAL A 80 -4.51 6.33 -8.96
C VAL A 80 -5.12 7.08 -10.15
N ASP A 81 -6.25 7.75 -9.91
CA ASP A 81 -7.00 8.41 -10.98
C ASP A 81 -6.49 9.83 -11.28
N ASP A 82 -5.75 10.42 -10.34
CA ASP A 82 -5.18 11.76 -10.44
C ASP A 82 -3.80 11.80 -9.75
N ARG A 83 -2.99 12.79 -10.10
CA ARG A 83 -1.73 13.10 -9.43
C ARG A 83 -1.93 13.63 -8.00
N GLN A 84 -3.14 14.08 -7.65
CA GLN A 84 -3.48 14.44 -6.29
C GLN A 84 -3.77 13.17 -5.49
N ILE A 85 -2.86 12.83 -4.58
CA ILE A 85 -2.97 11.62 -3.78
C ILE A 85 -3.66 11.97 -2.47
N ARG A 86 -4.80 11.33 -2.23
CA ARG A 86 -5.50 11.39 -0.95
C ARG A 86 -5.04 10.24 -0.09
N TRP A 87 -4.62 10.58 1.12
CA TRP A 87 -4.29 9.60 2.13
C TRP A 87 -4.76 10.08 3.49
N TYR A 88 -4.85 9.16 4.43
CA TYR A 88 -5.36 9.39 5.76
C TYR A 88 -4.35 8.86 6.76
N CYS A 89 -4.01 9.68 7.74
CA CYS A 89 -3.16 9.29 8.85
C CYS A 89 -4.03 8.96 10.06
N LYS A 90 -3.74 7.85 10.72
CA LYS A 90 -4.28 7.57 12.04
C LYS A 90 -3.29 8.07 13.08
N SER A 91 -3.73 8.97 13.97
CA SER A 91 -2.92 9.27 15.14
C SER A 91 -3.03 8.17 16.18
N ASN A 92 -1.89 7.76 16.73
CA ASN A 92 -1.79 6.83 17.85
C ASN A 92 -1.55 7.55 19.19
N SER A 93 -1.59 8.89 19.21
CA SER A 93 -1.30 9.65 20.43
C SER A 93 -2.55 9.75 21.33
N SER A 94 -2.34 9.73 22.64
CA SER A 94 -3.40 10.03 23.63
C SER A 94 -3.94 11.47 23.50
N TYR A 95 -3.23 12.32 22.75
CA TYR A 95 -3.58 13.71 22.46
C TYR A 95 -3.88 13.91 20.97
N SER A 96 -4.44 12.88 20.30
CA SER A 96 -4.66 12.89 18.85
C SER A 96 -5.45 14.09 18.35
N ALA A 97 -6.34 14.67 19.17
CA ALA A 97 -7.07 15.89 18.87
C ALA A 97 -6.18 17.14 18.67
N LEU A 98 -4.95 17.14 19.20
CA LEU A 98 -3.97 18.23 19.05
C LEU A 98 -3.00 18.00 17.90
N ASP A 99 -2.98 16.80 17.30
CA ASP A 99 -2.06 16.51 16.22
C ASP A 99 -2.41 17.37 14.98
N PRO A 100 -1.40 17.89 14.27
CA PRO A 100 -1.62 18.57 13.00
C PRO A 100 -2.44 17.68 12.05
N GLY A 101 -3.49 18.24 11.45
CA GLY A 101 -4.41 17.50 10.58
C GLY A 101 -5.66 16.95 11.28
N ALA A 102 -5.60 16.70 12.60
CA ALA A 102 -6.72 16.15 13.38
C ALA A 102 -7.83 17.17 13.70
N TRP A 103 -7.61 18.45 13.39
CA TRP A 103 -8.59 19.51 13.54
C TRP A 103 -8.73 20.35 12.27
N ARG A 104 -9.93 20.89 12.05
CA ARG A 104 -10.25 21.80 10.95
C ARG A 104 -10.93 23.05 11.48
N ILE A 105 -10.53 24.21 10.96
CA ILE A 105 -11.22 25.47 11.23
C ILE A 105 -12.40 25.57 10.27
N LYS A 106 -13.61 25.62 10.81
CA LYS A 106 -14.83 25.94 10.07
C LYS A 106 -15.21 27.38 10.38
N LEU A 107 -15.29 28.19 9.34
CA LEU A 107 -15.85 29.54 9.43
C LEU A 107 -17.35 29.44 9.16
N GLY A 108 -18.16 29.87 10.13
CA GLY A 108 -19.58 30.09 9.92
C GLY A 108 -19.85 31.56 9.59
N THR A 109 -20.40 31.83 8.42
CA THR A 109 -20.89 33.18 8.05
C THR A 109 -22.40 33.18 8.00
N ILE A 110 -23.02 33.71 9.05
CA ILE A 110 -24.38 34.27 8.96
C ILE A 110 -24.37 35.53 9.83
N LEU A 111 -24.25 36.69 9.19
CA LEU A 111 -24.61 38.02 9.72
C LEU A 111 -24.21 38.26 11.20
N SER A 112 -22.95 38.66 11.45
CA SER A 112 -22.39 39.06 12.77
C SER A 112 -22.03 37.93 13.76
N PRO A 113 -21.06 38.17 14.67
CA PRO A 113 -19.62 38.05 14.42
C PRO A 113 -19.21 36.65 13.89
N VAL A 114 -18.05 36.58 13.22
CA VAL A 114 -17.50 35.33 12.65
C VAL A 114 -17.41 34.25 13.73
N GLN A 115 -18.20 33.18 13.58
CA GLN A 115 -18.09 32.01 14.44
C GLN A 115 -16.96 31.13 13.91
N VAL A 116 -15.85 31.09 14.64
CA VAL A 116 -14.75 30.14 14.39
C VAL A 116 -15.06 28.86 15.17
N LYS A 117 -15.41 27.79 14.45
CA LYS A 117 -15.62 26.47 15.05
C LYS A 117 -14.43 25.57 14.74
N VAL A 118 -13.80 25.02 15.78
CA VAL A 118 -12.80 23.97 15.62
C VAL A 118 -13.52 22.63 15.62
N ALA A 119 -13.45 21.91 14.49
CA ALA A 119 -13.97 20.56 14.39
C ALA A 119 -12.83 19.57 14.59
N ILE A 120 -12.95 18.67 15.56
CA ILE A 120 -12.04 17.55 15.76
C ILE A 120 -12.51 16.40 14.87
N VAL A 121 -11.59 15.74 14.18
CA VAL A 121 -11.93 14.61 13.31
C VAL A 121 -12.30 13.39 14.17
N LYS A 122 -13.52 12.89 13.98
CA LYS A 122 -14.04 11.71 14.66
C LYS A 122 -13.28 10.47 14.14
N ASP A 123 -13.01 9.51 15.03
CA ASP A 123 -12.37 8.21 14.73
C ASP A 123 -10.85 8.23 14.47
N GLY A 124 -10.18 9.37 14.72
CA GLY A 124 -8.71 9.48 14.80
C GLY A 124 -7.97 9.43 13.45
N TRP A 125 -8.71 9.29 12.35
CA TRP A 125 -8.19 9.36 10.99
C TRP A 125 -8.34 10.77 10.43
N PHE A 126 -7.27 11.37 9.94
CA PHE A 126 -7.33 12.68 9.31
C PHE A 126 -6.81 12.65 7.88
N ALA A 127 -7.54 13.34 7.01
CA ALA A 127 -7.21 13.41 5.59
C ALA A 127 -6.03 14.36 5.36
N GLU A 128 -5.00 13.85 4.70
CA GLU A 128 -3.87 14.60 4.19
C GLU A 128 -3.84 14.53 2.66
N ARG A 129 -2.87 15.23 2.05
CA ARG A 129 -2.70 15.24 0.59
C ARG A 129 -1.24 15.32 0.20
N SER A 130 -0.89 14.61 -0.86
CA SER A 130 0.39 14.75 -1.56
C SER A 130 0.10 14.97 -3.05
N ARG A 131 1.08 15.45 -3.82
CA ARG A 131 0.89 15.73 -5.25
C ARG A 131 2.06 15.18 -6.05
N CYS A 132 1.80 14.10 -6.77
CA CYS A 132 2.75 13.51 -7.71
C CYS A 132 2.93 14.37 -8.98
N PRO A 133 3.93 14.05 -9.83
CA PRO A 133 4.10 14.68 -11.14
C PRO A 133 2.94 14.40 -12.08
N ALA A 134 2.80 15.23 -13.11
CA ALA A 134 1.82 15.00 -14.17
C ALA A 134 2.10 13.68 -14.92
N GLY A 135 1.04 12.95 -15.26
CA GLY A 135 1.15 11.65 -15.92
C GLY A 135 1.38 10.46 -14.99
N THR A 136 1.35 10.67 -13.67
CA THR A 136 1.33 9.58 -12.68
C THR A 136 0.06 8.75 -12.87
N SER A 137 0.23 7.43 -12.95
CA SER A 137 -0.83 6.43 -13.12
C SER A 137 -0.87 5.44 -11.95
N HIS A 138 0.28 5.24 -11.30
CA HIS A 138 0.42 4.32 -10.18
C HIS A 138 1.32 4.90 -9.09
N ILE A 139 1.13 4.40 -7.87
CA ILE A 139 2.01 4.70 -6.74
C ILE A 139 2.38 3.42 -6.00
N ARG A 140 3.50 3.46 -5.28
CA ARG A 140 3.80 2.53 -4.19
C ARG A 140 4.10 3.32 -2.93
N ALA A 141 3.79 2.77 -1.78
CA ALA A 141 4.01 3.47 -0.52
C ALA A 141 4.55 2.56 0.57
N ARG A 142 5.25 3.17 1.53
CA ARG A 142 5.69 2.51 2.76
C ARG A 142 5.81 3.48 3.94
N LEU A 143 5.80 2.94 5.15
CA LEU A 143 6.12 3.66 6.37
C LEU A 143 7.52 3.29 6.86
N GLY A 144 8.30 4.27 7.28
CA GLY A 144 9.60 4.05 7.94
C GLY A 144 9.55 4.24 9.47
N THR A 145 10.63 3.80 10.13
CA THR A 145 10.91 4.01 11.57
C THR A 145 10.98 5.48 11.96
N ASP A 146 11.34 6.34 11.02
CA ASP A 146 11.40 7.79 11.14
C ASP A 146 10.03 8.49 11.12
N ARG A 147 8.95 7.71 11.19
CA ARG A 147 7.56 8.18 11.13
C ARG A 147 7.22 8.87 9.80
N LEU A 148 7.98 8.58 8.74
CA LEU A 148 7.69 9.09 7.41
C LEU A 148 6.90 8.10 6.58
N LEU A 149 5.84 8.61 5.96
CA LEU A 149 5.20 8.03 4.78
C LEU A 149 6.08 8.36 3.57
N ARG A 150 6.45 7.33 2.82
CA ARG A 150 7.18 7.46 1.55
C ARG A 150 6.26 7.02 0.43
N ILE A 151 6.04 7.90 -0.54
CA ILE A 151 5.24 7.61 -1.74
C ILE A 151 6.17 7.70 -2.94
N VAL A 152 6.15 6.68 -3.79
CA VAL A 152 6.86 6.68 -5.07
C VAL A 152 5.83 6.72 -6.18
N CYS A 153 5.92 7.72 -7.06
CA CYS A 153 5.01 7.96 -8.16
C CYS A 153 5.56 7.31 -9.44
N TYR A 154 4.69 6.67 -10.22
CA TYR A 154 5.04 5.97 -11.45
C TYR A 154 4.12 6.37 -12.61
N LYS A 155 4.65 6.29 -13.84
CA LYS A 155 3.87 6.35 -15.08
C LYS A 155 3.76 4.98 -15.73
#